data_AF-A0A8H8DJ34-F1
#
_entry.id   AF-A0A8H8DJ34-F1
#
_cell.length_a   1.000
_cell.length_b   1.000
_cell.length_c   1.000
_cell.angle_alpha   90.00
_cell.angle_beta   90.00
_cell.angle_gamma   90.00
#
_symmetry.space_group_name_H-M   'P 1'
#
loop_
_entity.id
_entity.type
_entity.pdbx_description
1 polymer ?
#
loop_
_entity_poly.entity_id
_entity_poly.type
_entity_poly.pdbx_seq_one_letter_code
_entity_poly.pdbx_strand_id
1 'polypeptide(L)'
;MVAAADAFYLPGVAPTDYKDRDPVPVLVNTLTPSGSQQLKSVLPYDYYRRELHFCAPTNKESQGESLGSILFGDRLYNSPFDLRMGVNEKCGVLCRQTIPKEDAKFINERIRENYAINWLVDGLPAATKKKDHKRPGTVVRGWPLSTHLAASAFCRAARSIRLLDGTGDAGPKQAEQVFYSVGFALGDAGGKDRTGKLLPSKNGATLAQPHFNNHYDILILFHTEKKDAKRIVGVLVWPASRVQEADVSGNVDCGSDSSKPLVLDETKDTDIYYTYTVRWTEDPATTWATRWDNYLHGFDPRIHWFSLVNSVIIVLFLTGMVAMILLRALHKDISRYNQIDAQEDVQEDSGWKLVHGDVFRPPANPMLLSVMAGTGAQLFCMAVVTLVFAVLGFLSPSNRGMLATVMILFYLVFAYVAGYVSAQMYKMFGGEAWKKNVIMEQPEGFVQDET
;
A
#
# COMPACT_ATOMS: atom_id res chain seq x y z
N MET A 1 -16.73 18.12 -34.15
CA MET A 1 -15.81 18.86 -33.26
C MET A 1 -14.83 17.84 -32.72
N VAL A 2 -13.57 17.89 -33.14
CA VAL A 2 -12.49 17.14 -32.49
C VAL A 2 -12.17 17.95 -31.25
N ALA A 3 -12.68 17.52 -30.09
CA ALA A 3 -12.29 18.11 -28.83
C ALA A 3 -10.79 17.87 -28.65
N ALA A 4 -10.02 18.92 -28.39
CA ALA A 4 -8.65 18.78 -27.93
C ALA A 4 -8.70 17.95 -26.64
N ALA A 5 -8.25 16.69 -26.73
CA ALA A 5 -8.09 15.86 -25.56
C ALA A 5 -6.88 16.40 -24.81
N ASP A 6 -7.13 17.19 -23.76
CA ASP A 6 -6.10 17.47 -22.77
C ASP A 6 -5.78 16.15 -22.10
N ALA A 7 -4.59 15.61 -22.36
CA ALA A 7 -4.17 14.34 -21.82
C ALA A 7 -4.05 14.49 -20.29
N PHE A 8 -5.02 13.93 -19.57
CA PHE A 8 -4.98 13.87 -18.12
C PHE A 8 -3.77 13.03 -17.69
N TYR A 9 -2.76 13.68 -17.14
CA TYR A 9 -1.60 13.02 -16.56
C TYR A 9 -2.07 12.18 -15.36
N LEU A 10 -1.84 10.87 -15.42
CA LEU A 10 -1.96 9.98 -14.26
C LEU A 10 -0.60 10.02 -13.53
N PRO A 11 -0.45 10.80 -12.44
CA PRO A 11 0.79 10.80 -11.69
C PRO A 11 1.11 9.41 -11.15
N GLY A 12 2.42 9.10 -11.13
CA GLY A 12 2.95 7.80 -10.75
C GLY A 12 3.07 6.77 -11.88
N VAL A 13 2.72 7.11 -13.14
CA VAL A 13 2.93 6.25 -14.32
C VAL A 13 4.25 6.53 -15.04
N ALA A 14 4.68 7.80 -15.09
CA ALA A 14 5.92 8.19 -15.76
C ALA A 14 7.08 8.34 -14.75
N PRO A 15 8.31 7.94 -15.12
CA PRO A 15 9.48 8.19 -14.29
C PRO A 15 9.79 9.68 -14.20
N THR A 16 10.17 10.15 -13.01
CA THR A 16 10.77 11.47 -12.83
C THR A 16 12.27 11.37 -13.02
N ASP A 17 12.80 12.10 -14.01
CA ASP A 17 14.23 12.19 -14.28
C ASP A 17 14.81 13.41 -13.56
N TYR A 18 15.70 13.19 -12.59
CA TYR A 18 16.39 14.24 -11.85
C TYR A 18 17.78 14.50 -12.42
N LYS A 19 18.19 15.76 -12.46
CA LYS A 19 19.58 16.20 -12.68
C LYS A 19 20.27 16.43 -11.36
N ASP A 20 21.58 16.62 -11.41
CA ASP A 20 22.36 16.99 -10.22
C ASP A 20 21.85 18.28 -9.59
N ARG A 21 21.66 18.23 -8.26
CA ARG A 21 21.15 19.32 -7.41
C ARG A 21 19.70 19.72 -7.63
N ASP A 22 18.94 18.99 -8.46
CA ASP A 22 17.50 19.21 -8.58
C ASP A 22 16.82 18.96 -7.22
N PRO A 23 15.77 19.74 -6.88
CA PRO A 23 15.03 19.56 -5.65
C PRO A 23 14.23 18.26 -5.70
N VAL A 24 14.34 17.46 -4.63
CA VAL A 24 13.63 16.21 -4.47
C VAL A 24 12.58 16.39 -3.36
N PRO A 25 11.29 16.57 -3.71
CA PRO A 25 10.27 16.85 -2.71
C PRO A 25 10.01 15.62 -1.83
N VAL A 26 10.00 15.84 -0.52
CA VAL A 26 9.54 14.85 0.46
C VAL A 26 8.08 15.14 0.78
N LEU A 27 7.22 14.17 0.54
CA LEU A 27 5.81 14.23 0.90
C LEU A 27 5.58 13.47 2.20
N VAL A 28 4.68 13.97 3.04
CA VAL A 28 4.31 13.35 4.32
C VAL A 28 2.86 12.91 4.28
N ASN A 29 2.57 11.74 4.85
CA ASN A 29 1.22 11.19 4.95
C ASN A 29 0.81 11.01 6.42
N THR A 30 -0.43 10.61 6.64
CA THR A 30 -0.97 10.25 7.94
C THR A 30 -0.11 9.21 8.68
N LEU A 31 -0.01 9.37 10.00
CA LEU A 31 0.61 8.41 10.89
C LEU A 31 -0.35 7.27 11.11
N THR A 32 0.17 6.05 11.00
CA THR A 32 -0.61 4.83 11.14
C THR A 32 -0.01 3.94 12.23
N PRO A 33 -0.84 3.28 13.05
CA PRO A 33 -0.36 2.30 14.01
C PRO A 33 0.34 1.13 13.29
N SER A 34 1.54 0.75 13.74
CA SER A 34 2.36 -0.30 13.13
C SER A 34 2.72 -1.38 14.14
N GLY A 35 2.45 -2.65 13.85
CA GLY A 35 2.75 -3.76 14.76
C GLY A 35 2.48 -5.12 14.13
N SER A 36 3.38 -6.09 14.35
CA SER A 36 3.38 -7.39 13.65
C SER A 36 2.45 -8.45 14.25
N GLN A 37 1.85 -8.22 15.42
CA GLN A 37 1.06 -9.23 16.12
C GLN A 37 -0.29 -8.72 16.63
N GLN A 38 -0.39 -7.45 17.03
CA GLN A 38 -1.65 -6.84 17.46
C GLN A 38 -1.58 -5.33 17.30
N LEU A 39 -2.52 -4.76 16.56
CA LEU A 39 -2.70 -3.32 16.45
C LEU A 39 -3.20 -2.79 17.81
N LYS A 40 -2.46 -1.86 18.41
CA LYS A 40 -2.85 -1.22 19.68
C LYS A 40 -3.88 -0.10 19.49
N SER A 41 -3.98 0.42 18.27
CA SER A 41 -4.89 1.49 17.89
C SER A 41 -5.33 1.28 16.44
N VAL A 42 -6.43 1.92 16.05
CA VAL A 42 -7.04 1.81 14.70
C VAL A 42 -7.15 3.20 14.04
N LEU A 43 -6.96 4.28 14.78
CA LEU A 43 -7.19 5.64 14.30
C LEU A 43 -5.92 6.22 13.66
N PRO A 44 -5.93 6.61 12.38
CA PRO A 44 -4.84 7.37 11.78
C PRO A 44 -4.86 8.84 12.25
N TYR A 45 -3.68 9.45 12.35
CA TYR A 45 -3.54 10.88 12.66
C TYR A 45 -2.85 11.62 11.52
N ASP A 46 -3.30 12.83 11.21
CA ASP A 46 -2.62 13.68 10.24
C ASP A 46 -1.20 14.02 10.70
N TYR A 47 -0.26 14.14 9.76
CA TYR A 47 1.13 14.47 10.07
C TYR A 47 1.22 15.82 10.78
N TYR A 48 0.64 16.88 10.21
CA TYR A 48 0.64 18.22 10.80
C TYR A 48 -0.45 18.44 11.85
N ARG A 49 -0.76 17.41 12.65
CA ARG A 49 -1.67 17.57 13.79
C ARG A 49 -0.98 18.41 14.86
N ARG A 50 -1.73 19.32 15.50
CA ARG A 50 -1.16 20.33 16.43
C ARG A 50 -0.40 19.70 17.60
N GLU A 51 -0.92 18.60 18.14
CA GLU A 51 -0.38 17.91 19.31
C GLU A 51 0.92 17.13 19.03
N LEU A 52 1.29 16.91 17.76
CA LEU A 52 2.53 16.20 17.38
C LEU A 52 3.73 17.14 17.22
N HIS A 53 3.50 18.44 17.03
CA HIS A 53 4.56 19.47 16.90
C HIS A 53 5.65 19.12 15.89
N PHE A 54 5.30 18.57 14.72
CA PHE A 54 6.25 18.42 13.61
C PHE A 54 6.50 19.75 12.89
N CYS A 55 7.67 19.86 12.23
CA CYS A 55 8.01 21.01 11.40
C CYS A 55 7.06 21.14 10.21
N ALA A 56 6.19 22.16 10.22
CA ALA A 56 5.34 22.50 9.09
C ALA A 56 6.04 23.48 8.13
N PRO A 57 5.83 23.35 6.80
CA PRO A 57 6.31 24.34 5.83
C PRO A 57 5.49 25.64 5.93
N THR A 58 6.04 26.74 5.42
CA THR A 58 5.35 28.05 5.41
C THR A 58 4.04 28.00 4.64
N ASN A 59 4.04 27.35 3.48
CA ASN A 59 2.85 27.11 2.66
C ASN A 59 2.56 25.62 2.64
N LYS A 60 1.50 25.21 3.37
CA LYS A 60 1.02 23.83 3.39
C LYS A 60 0.17 23.58 2.15
N GLU A 61 0.67 22.78 1.23
CA GLU A 61 -0.01 22.39 0.00
C GLU A 61 -0.35 20.90 0.05
N SER A 62 -1.59 20.56 -0.31
CA SER A 62 -2.03 19.17 -0.45
C SER A 62 -1.69 18.68 -1.84
N GLN A 63 -0.95 17.59 -1.95
CA GLN A 63 -0.59 16.96 -3.21
C GLN A 63 -1.51 15.76 -3.45
N GLY A 64 -2.61 15.98 -4.19
CA GLY A 64 -3.49 14.88 -4.59
C GLY A 64 -2.91 14.15 -5.80
N GLU A 65 -2.33 12.96 -5.59
CA GLU A 65 -1.84 12.17 -6.72
C GLU A 65 -3.01 11.63 -7.55
N SER A 66 -4.05 11.03 -6.96
CA SER A 66 -5.16 10.50 -7.76
C SER A 66 -6.52 10.56 -7.07
N LEU A 67 -7.60 10.46 -7.85
CA LEU A 67 -8.96 10.34 -7.30
C LEU A 67 -9.09 9.16 -6.32
N GLY A 68 -8.36 8.07 -6.57
CA GLY A 68 -8.35 6.88 -5.73
C GLY A 68 -7.60 7.10 -4.43
N SER A 69 -6.50 7.86 -4.43
CA SER A 69 -5.80 8.19 -3.17
C SER A 69 -6.66 9.08 -2.27
N ILE A 70 -7.44 9.99 -2.87
CA ILE A 70 -8.42 10.81 -2.13
C ILE A 70 -9.53 9.93 -1.55
N LEU A 71 -10.10 8.99 -2.33
CA LEU A 71 -11.16 8.09 -1.87
C LEU A 71 -10.71 7.19 -0.72
N PHE A 72 -9.46 6.72 -0.75
CA PHE A 72 -8.88 5.90 0.33
C PHE A 72 -8.31 6.72 1.49
N GLY A 73 -8.49 8.06 1.47
CA GLY A 73 -8.16 8.92 2.58
C GLY A 73 -6.66 9.21 2.75
N ASP A 74 -5.85 9.05 1.70
CA ASP A 74 -4.47 9.53 1.72
C ASP A 74 -4.45 11.07 1.81
N ARG A 75 -3.66 11.58 2.75
CA ARG A 75 -3.51 13.02 3.00
C ARG A 75 -2.04 13.39 2.87
N LEU A 76 -1.63 13.58 1.62
CA LEU A 76 -0.27 13.91 1.23
C LEU A 76 -0.06 15.43 1.29
N TYR A 77 0.94 15.85 2.06
CA TYR A 77 1.34 17.25 2.16
C TYR A 77 2.81 17.41 1.83
N ASN A 78 3.18 18.60 1.33
CA ASN A 78 4.58 19.00 1.23
C ASN A 78 5.24 19.13 2.61
N SER A 79 6.57 19.08 2.64
CA SER A 79 7.36 19.17 3.87
C SER A 79 8.53 20.15 3.73
N PRO A 80 9.10 20.62 4.84
CA PRO A 80 10.19 21.61 4.81
C PRO A 80 11.58 21.01 4.52
N PHE A 81 11.69 19.73 4.18
CA PHE A 81 12.97 19.11 3.84
C PHE A 81 13.49 19.65 2.49
N ASP A 82 14.72 20.20 2.46
CA ASP A 82 15.40 20.62 1.22
C ASP A 82 16.38 19.54 0.76
N LEU A 83 15.87 18.46 0.16
CA LEU A 83 16.73 17.42 -0.39
C LEU A 83 17.13 17.78 -1.81
N ARG A 84 18.45 17.79 -2.09
CA ARG A 84 19.00 18.05 -3.42
C ARG A 84 19.68 16.82 -3.99
N MET A 85 19.33 16.47 -5.21
CA MET A 85 19.81 15.26 -5.87
C MET A 85 21.34 15.20 -5.89
N GLY A 86 21.90 14.12 -5.33
CA GLY A 86 23.36 13.88 -5.30
C GLY A 86 24.15 14.74 -4.30
N VAL A 87 23.50 15.59 -3.50
CA VAL A 87 24.16 16.42 -2.48
C VAL A 87 24.02 15.77 -1.10
N ASN A 88 25.14 15.27 -0.56
CA ASN A 88 25.18 14.72 0.79
C ASN A 88 25.19 15.85 1.81
N GLU A 89 24.24 15.86 2.74
CA GLU A 89 24.18 16.81 3.84
C GLU A 89 24.24 16.04 5.16
N LYS A 90 25.14 16.48 6.03
CA LYS A 90 25.25 15.96 7.39
C LYS A 90 24.72 17.02 8.32
N CYS A 91 23.78 16.63 9.16
CA CYS A 91 23.24 17.52 10.18
C CYS A 91 22.53 18.77 9.62
N GLY A 92 21.54 18.57 8.77
CA GLY A 92 20.60 19.62 8.39
C GLY A 92 19.62 19.88 9.53
N VAL A 93 19.50 21.14 9.96
CA VAL A 93 18.50 21.57 10.96
C VAL A 93 17.21 21.91 10.23
N LEU A 94 16.13 21.21 10.56
CA LEU A 94 14.82 21.41 9.93
C LEU A 94 14.06 22.55 10.62
N CYS A 95 13.83 22.42 11.92
CA CYS A 95 13.23 23.47 12.75
C CYS A 95 13.45 23.20 14.24
N ARG A 96 13.23 24.23 15.06
CA ARG A 96 13.10 24.14 16.52
C ARG A 96 11.63 24.14 16.90
N GLN A 97 11.22 23.26 17.81
CA GLN A 97 9.87 23.20 18.35
C GLN A 97 9.92 23.09 19.87
N THR A 98 8.87 23.59 20.53
CA THR A 98 8.68 23.46 21.98
C THR A 98 7.47 22.60 22.21
N ILE A 99 7.66 21.40 22.76
CA ILE A 99 6.56 20.48 23.07
C ILE A 99 6.06 20.80 24.48
N PRO A 100 4.80 21.24 24.64
CA PRO A 100 4.23 21.48 25.96
C PRO A 100 3.96 20.15 26.67
N LYS A 101 3.99 20.19 28.01
CA LYS A 101 3.81 19.00 28.87
C LYS A 101 2.52 18.19 28.60
N GLU A 102 1.42 18.86 28.26
CA GLU A 102 0.14 18.22 27.91
C GLU A 102 0.24 17.37 26.63
N ASP A 103 0.94 17.88 25.62
CA ASP A 103 1.13 17.19 24.33
C ASP A 103 2.23 16.13 24.42
N ALA A 104 3.21 16.31 25.31
CA ALA A 104 4.22 15.29 25.61
C ALA A 104 3.59 13.97 26.03
N LYS A 105 2.54 14.01 26.87
CA LYS A 105 1.77 12.82 27.25
C LYS A 105 1.10 12.18 26.03
N PHE A 106 0.50 12.99 25.16
CA PHE A 106 -0.13 12.51 23.93
C PHE A 106 0.86 11.80 23.00
N ILE A 107 2.05 12.37 22.80
CA ILE A 107 3.12 11.80 21.97
C ILE A 107 3.64 10.50 22.61
N ASN A 108 3.92 10.51 23.91
CA ASN A 108 4.43 9.35 24.65
C ASN A 108 3.48 8.15 24.57
N GLU A 109 2.16 8.35 24.64
CA GLU A 109 1.17 7.30 24.42
C GLU A 109 1.20 6.74 23.00
N ARG A 110 1.31 7.60 21.98
CA ARG A 110 1.40 7.20 20.57
C ARG A 110 2.69 6.45 20.24
N ILE A 111 3.80 6.79 20.89
CA ILE A 111 5.02 5.98 20.83
C ILE A 111 4.77 4.57 21.40
N ARG A 112 4.09 4.46 22.56
CA ARG A 112 3.76 3.16 23.17
C ARG A 112 2.78 2.34 22.32
N GLU A 113 1.91 3.02 21.57
CA GLU A 113 1.00 2.42 20.59
C GLU A 113 1.70 2.00 19.28
N ASN A 114 3.01 2.24 19.15
CA ASN A 114 3.83 1.94 17.98
C ASN A 114 3.36 2.65 16.69
N TYR A 115 3.03 3.94 16.78
CA TYR A 115 2.74 4.73 15.58
C TYR A 115 3.97 4.82 14.67
N ALA A 116 3.73 4.67 13.38
CA ALA A 116 4.72 4.85 12.33
C ALA A 116 4.44 6.13 11.54
N ILE A 117 5.52 6.81 11.18
CA ILE A 117 5.55 7.93 10.26
C ILE A 117 5.68 7.39 8.84
N ASN A 118 4.87 7.93 7.94
CA ASN A 118 4.83 7.55 6.53
C ASN A 118 5.26 8.74 5.67
N TRP A 119 6.43 8.65 5.05
CA TRP A 119 6.90 9.60 4.05
C TRP A 119 6.90 8.98 2.66
N LEU A 120 6.81 9.83 1.65
CA LEU A 120 6.92 9.45 0.26
C LEU A 120 7.93 10.37 -0.45
N VAL A 121 8.72 9.79 -1.33
CA VAL A 121 9.68 10.50 -2.18
C VAL A 121 9.60 9.88 -3.56
N ASP A 122 9.29 10.68 -4.58
CA ASP A 122 9.12 10.20 -5.96
C ASP A 122 8.14 9.00 -6.09
N GLY A 123 7.07 9.03 -5.28
CA GLY A 123 6.06 7.97 -5.20
C GLY A 123 6.49 6.73 -4.38
N LEU A 124 7.75 6.63 -3.96
CA LEU A 124 8.23 5.53 -3.12
C LEU A 124 8.03 5.82 -1.63
N PRO A 125 7.53 4.85 -0.84
CA PRO A 125 7.48 5.01 0.59
C PRO A 125 8.89 5.02 1.19
N ALA A 126 9.13 5.92 2.14
CA ALA A 126 10.27 5.78 3.04
C ALA A 126 10.11 4.51 3.86
N ALA A 127 11.15 3.68 3.86
CA ALA A 127 11.12 2.41 4.56
C ALA A 127 12.30 2.24 5.52
N THR A 128 12.10 1.40 6.52
CA THR A 128 13.20 0.91 7.35
C THR A 128 13.68 -0.43 6.82
N LYS A 129 15.00 -0.58 6.65
CA LYS A 129 15.61 -1.87 6.30
C LYS A 129 15.51 -2.85 7.47
N LYS A 130 14.77 -3.94 7.29
CA LYS A 130 14.72 -5.09 8.21
C LYS A 130 15.46 -6.26 7.57
N LYS A 131 16.10 -7.08 8.40
CA LYS A 131 16.74 -8.34 7.97
C LYS A 131 15.85 -9.49 8.42
N ASP A 132 15.61 -10.47 7.55
CA ASP A 132 14.90 -11.68 7.96
C ASP A 132 15.73 -12.45 8.98
N HIS A 133 15.20 -12.57 10.19
CA HIS A 133 15.75 -13.45 11.20
C HIS A 133 14.84 -14.66 11.21
N LYS A 134 15.15 -15.71 10.43
CA LYS A 134 14.55 -17.05 10.59
C LYS A 134 14.87 -17.70 11.95
N ARG A 135 15.19 -16.90 12.99
CA ARG A 135 15.30 -17.23 14.41
C ARG A 135 14.68 -16.08 15.21
N PRO A 136 13.90 -16.34 16.27
CA PRO A 136 13.26 -15.28 17.04
C PRO A 136 14.32 -14.56 17.90
N GLY A 137 14.43 -13.23 17.80
CA GLY A 137 15.09 -12.48 18.88
C GLY A 137 15.88 -11.21 18.61
N THR A 138 15.98 -10.67 17.39
CA THR A 138 16.85 -9.49 17.18
C THR A 138 16.16 -8.37 16.41
N VAL A 139 15.64 -7.38 17.14
CA VAL A 139 15.34 -6.05 16.60
C VAL A 139 16.68 -5.37 16.33
N VAL A 140 16.95 -5.01 15.07
CA VAL A 140 18.15 -4.26 14.70
C VAL A 140 17.95 -2.80 15.10
N ARG A 141 18.50 -2.39 16.25
CA ARG A 141 18.95 -1.01 16.43
C ARG A 141 20.30 -0.89 15.74
N GLY A 142 20.47 0.16 14.91
CA GLY A 142 21.72 0.82 14.52
C GLY A 142 22.90 -0.07 14.13
N TRP A 143 23.48 0.18 12.96
CA TRP A 143 24.84 -0.25 12.68
C TRP A 143 25.78 0.21 13.82
N PRO A 144 26.65 -0.66 14.38
CA PRO A 144 27.73 -0.20 15.24
C PRO A 144 28.79 0.44 14.34
N LEU A 145 28.76 1.77 14.18
CA LEU A 145 29.87 2.49 13.57
C LEU A 145 30.82 2.96 14.67
N SER A 146 31.63 2.04 15.21
CA SER A 146 32.84 2.43 15.91
C SER A 146 34.07 1.99 15.11
N THR A 147 35.10 2.83 15.21
CA THR A 147 36.41 2.77 14.57
C THR A 147 36.53 3.47 13.21
N HIS A 148 37.40 4.48 13.21
CA HIS A 148 37.98 5.14 12.06
C HIS A 148 38.48 4.10 11.04
N LEU A 149 37.67 3.78 10.04
CA LEU A 149 38.13 3.10 8.85
C LEU A 149 37.68 3.91 7.64
N ALA A 150 38.69 4.50 7.01
CA ALA A 150 38.62 5.31 5.80
C ALA A 150 37.63 4.77 4.77
N ALA A 151 37.11 5.67 3.92
CA ALA A 151 36.21 5.43 2.79
C ALA A 151 36.51 4.18 1.92
N SER A 152 37.74 3.64 1.99
CA SER A 152 38.13 2.33 1.43
C SER A 152 37.40 1.10 2.00
N ALA A 153 36.83 1.17 3.21
CA ALA A 153 36.11 0.04 3.82
C ALA A 153 34.66 -0.08 3.31
N PHE A 154 34.01 1.06 3.01
CA PHE A 154 32.68 1.10 2.39
C PHE A 154 32.72 0.57 0.95
N CYS A 155 33.76 0.91 0.18
CA CYS A 155 33.99 0.33 -1.14
C CYS A 155 34.28 -1.18 -1.09
N ARG A 156 34.94 -1.70 -0.03
CA ARG A 156 35.20 -3.14 0.11
C ARG A 156 33.94 -3.95 0.44
N ALA A 157 32.97 -3.39 1.15
CA ALA A 157 31.66 -4.03 1.37
C ALA A 157 30.77 -4.01 0.12
N ALA A 158 30.85 -2.96 -0.71
CA ALA A 158 30.26 -2.98 -2.05
C ALA A 158 30.95 -4.00 -2.98
N ARG A 159 32.26 -4.24 -2.80
CA ARG A 159 33.02 -5.26 -3.52
C ARG A 159 32.83 -6.68 -2.98
N SER A 160 32.49 -6.86 -1.70
CA SER A 160 32.20 -8.18 -1.11
C SER A 160 30.82 -8.72 -1.49
N ILE A 161 30.04 -7.98 -2.27
CA ILE A 161 28.84 -8.46 -2.97
C ILE A 161 29.23 -9.29 -4.22
N ARG A 162 30.51 -9.34 -4.63
CA ARG A 162 30.95 -10.04 -5.87
C ARG A 162 32.30 -10.77 -5.83
N LEU A 163 32.72 -11.30 -4.67
CA LEU A 163 33.87 -12.22 -4.61
C LEU A 163 33.60 -13.38 -3.66
N LEU A 164 32.72 -14.29 -4.09
CA LEU A 164 32.80 -15.72 -3.75
C LEU A 164 32.43 -16.50 -5.01
N ASP A 165 33.30 -16.40 -6.01
CA ASP A 165 33.41 -17.44 -7.03
C ASP A 165 34.83 -18.00 -6.90
N GLY A 166 34.94 -19.31 -6.70
CA GLY A 166 36.21 -20.03 -6.68
C GLY A 166 36.75 -20.50 -5.32
N THR A 167 36.49 -21.78 -5.05
CA THR A 167 37.24 -22.72 -4.19
C THR A 167 36.94 -22.75 -2.69
N GLY A 168 36.27 -23.82 -2.26
CA GLY A 168 36.16 -24.24 -0.87
C GLY A 168 34.77 -24.78 -0.52
N ASP A 169 34.65 -26.10 -0.42
CA ASP A 169 33.48 -26.84 0.06
C ASP A 169 32.81 -26.18 1.28
N ALA A 170 31.65 -25.55 1.06
CA ALA A 170 30.67 -25.25 2.09
C ALA A 170 29.31 -25.14 1.40
N GLY A 171 28.33 -25.93 1.87
CA GLY A 171 26.98 -26.01 1.31
C GLY A 171 26.27 -24.65 1.16
N PRO A 172 25.12 -24.61 0.45
CA PRO A 172 24.53 -23.37 -0.02
C PRO A 172 24.17 -22.47 1.18
N LYS A 173 24.96 -21.39 1.36
CA LYS A 173 24.61 -20.30 2.27
C LYS A 173 23.40 -19.60 1.68
N GLN A 174 22.24 -19.88 2.26
CA GLN A 174 20.97 -19.27 1.89
C GLN A 174 21.13 -17.74 1.97
N ALA A 175 20.90 -17.05 0.85
CA ALA A 175 21.07 -15.60 0.75
C ALA A 175 20.23 -14.89 1.83
N GLU A 176 20.88 -14.05 2.63
CA GLU A 176 20.24 -13.23 3.66
C GLU A 176 19.26 -12.27 2.98
N GLN A 177 17.95 -12.54 3.07
CA GLN A 177 16.94 -11.70 2.44
C GLN A 177 16.73 -10.43 3.27
N VAL A 178 16.99 -9.29 2.64
CA VAL A 178 16.76 -7.96 3.18
C VAL A 178 15.37 -7.51 2.77
N PHE A 179 14.56 -7.00 3.70
CA PHE A 179 13.22 -6.52 3.40
C PHE A 179 13.03 -5.08 3.84
N TYR A 180 12.23 -4.31 3.08
CA TYR A 180 11.89 -2.94 3.41
C TYR A 180 10.53 -2.88 4.07
N SER A 181 10.49 -2.43 5.32
CA SER A 181 9.25 -2.18 6.04
C SER A 181 8.82 -0.75 5.75
N VAL A 182 7.67 -0.57 5.11
CA VAL A 182 7.09 0.76 4.86
C VAL A 182 6.88 1.50 6.18
N GLY A 183 7.26 2.77 6.21
CA GLY A 183 7.21 3.63 7.38
C GLY A 183 8.34 3.35 8.38
N PHE A 184 8.44 4.22 9.37
CA PHE A 184 9.41 4.12 10.46
C PHE A 184 8.80 4.64 11.76
N ALA A 185 9.30 4.16 12.91
CA ALA A 185 8.68 4.40 14.20
C ALA A 185 8.79 5.88 14.63
N LEU A 186 7.68 6.43 15.15
CA LEU A 186 7.62 7.76 15.77
C LEU A 186 8.61 7.91 16.94
N GLY A 187 8.80 6.82 17.67
CA GLY A 187 9.70 6.73 18.80
C GLY A 187 9.97 5.28 19.14
N ASP A 188 10.90 5.06 20.06
CA ASP A 188 11.07 3.77 20.68
C ASP A 188 10.26 3.76 21.98
N ALA A 189 9.34 2.81 22.15
CA ALA A 189 8.52 2.69 23.37
C ALA A 189 9.37 2.44 24.64
N GLY A 190 10.69 2.29 24.48
CA GLY A 190 11.62 1.99 25.56
C GLY A 190 11.37 0.55 25.97
N GLY A 191 12.31 -0.36 25.70
CA GLY A 191 11.98 -1.74 26.00
C GLY A 191 13.07 -2.75 25.83
N LYS A 192 13.56 -3.19 26.99
CA LYS A 192 14.17 -4.49 27.29
C LYS A 192 15.69 -4.57 27.14
N ASP A 193 16.32 -5.12 28.18
CA ASP A 193 17.70 -5.60 28.13
C ASP A 193 17.81 -6.80 27.14
N ARG A 194 19.04 -7.19 26.77
CA ARG A 194 19.43 -8.28 25.85
C ARG A 194 18.73 -9.63 26.06
N THR A 195 18.04 -9.80 27.19
CA THR A 195 17.27 -10.99 27.60
C THR A 195 15.76 -10.86 27.43
N GLY A 196 15.26 -9.74 26.86
CA GLY A 196 13.82 -9.52 26.67
C GLY A 196 13.07 -9.07 27.93
N LYS A 197 13.79 -8.75 29.02
CA LYS A 197 13.22 -8.29 30.30
C LYS A 197 13.14 -6.76 30.32
N LEU A 198 11.97 -6.18 30.66
CA LEU A 198 11.78 -4.73 30.75
C LEU A 198 12.84 -4.11 31.67
N LEU A 199 13.50 -3.04 31.21
CA LEU A 199 14.44 -2.29 32.05
C LEU A 199 13.67 -1.64 33.20
N PRO A 200 14.08 -1.84 34.47
CA PRO A 200 13.40 -1.25 35.61
C PRO A 200 13.58 0.27 35.62
N SER A 201 12.46 0.99 35.76
CA SER A 201 12.46 2.42 36.08
C SER A 201 12.96 2.61 37.51
N LYS A 202 13.82 3.61 37.75
CA LYS A 202 14.41 3.93 39.08
C LYS A 202 13.37 4.22 40.18
N ASN A 203 12.09 4.38 39.83
CA ASN A 203 11.05 4.87 40.74
C ASN A 203 9.92 3.87 41.00
N GLY A 204 10.09 2.57 40.76
CA GLY A 204 9.10 1.55 41.14
C GLY A 204 7.78 1.56 40.35
N ALA A 205 7.64 2.43 39.33
CA ALA A 205 6.54 2.41 38.37
C ALA A 205 6.99 1.68 37.09
N THR A 206 6.35 0.55 36.80
CA THR A 206 6.69 -0.41 35.74
C THR A 206 6.26 0.08 34.34
N LEU A 207 6.84 1.18 33.83
CA LEU A 207 6.82 1.48 32.40
C LEU A 207 8.20 2.02 32.01
N ALA A 208 8.86 1.36 31.06
CA ALA A 208 10.05 1.91 30.43
C ALA A 208 9.69 3.24 29.76
N GLN A 209 10.57 4.23 29.89
CA GLN A 209 10.31 5.57 29.38
C GLN A 209 10.38 5.55 27.84
N PRO A 210 9.35 6.07 27.13
CA PRO A 210 9.39 6.18 25.69
C PRO A 210 10.40 7.25 25.25
N HIS A 211 11.12 6.97 24.18
CA HIS A 211 12.09 7.86 23.57
C HIS A 211 11.52 8.40 22.25
N PHE A 212 11.54 9.72 22.08
CA PHE A 212 11.03 10.37 20.88
C PHE A 212 12.12 10.51 19.82
N ASN A 213 11.81 10.18 18.56
CA ASN A 213 12.77 10.27 17.46
C ASN A 213 12.69 11.65 16.80
N ASN A 214 13.76 12.43 16.92
CA ASN A 214 13.88 13.78 16.37
C ASN A 214 14.98 13.91 15.30
N HIS A 215 15.86 12.91 15.15
CA HIS A 215 16.87 12.86 14.09
C HIS A 215 16.51 11.79 13.06
N TYR A 216 16.67 12.10 11.77
CA TYR A 216 16.39 11.16 10.68
C TYR A 216 17.60 10.98 9.76
N ASP A 217 18.16 9.78 9.73
CA ASP A 217 19.18 9.38 8.76
C ASP A 217 18.49 8.86 7.49
N ILE A 218 18.49 9.67 6.44
CA ILE A 218 17.85 9.42 5.15
C ILE A 218 18.93 8.93 4.16
N LEU A 219 18.71 7.75 3.59
CA LEU A 219 19.53 7.19 2.51
C LEU A 219 18.66 7.04 1.27
N ILE A 220 19.01 7.78 0.22
CA ILE A 220 18.33 7.70 -1.07
C ILE A 220 19.20 6.92 -2.04
N LEU A 221 18.63 5.86 -2.58
CA LEU A 221 19.19 5.03 -3.63
C LEU A 221 18.71 5.56 -4.96
N PHE A 222 19.65 5.80 -5.88
CA PHE A 222 19.33 6.26 -7.23
C PHE A 222 20.03 5.40 -8.29
N HIS A 223 19.44 5.35 -9.47
CA HIS A 223 19.97 4.68 -10.63
C HIS A 223 20.26 5.72 -11.73
N THR A 224 21.47 5.69 -12.28
CA THR A 224 21.84 6.56 -13.41
C THR A 224 21.58 5.82 -14.73
N GLU A 225 20.73 6.39 -15.58
CA GLU A 225 20.45 5.85 -16.92
C GLU A 225 21.44 6.40 -17.96
N LYS A 226 21.48 5.82 -19.17
CA LYS A 226 22.44 6.12 -20.24
C LYS A 226 22.52 7.60 -20.72
N LYS A 227 21.59 8.46 -20.30
CA LYS A 227 21.52 9.89 -20.66
C LYS A 227 21.85 10.84 -19.48
N ASP A 228 22.58 10.35 -18.48
CA ASP A 228 22.86 11.05 -17.20
C ASP A 228 21.61 11.45 -16.40
N ALA A 229 20.44 10.93 -16.76
CA ALA A 229 19.21 11.06 -15.99
C ALA A 229 19.29 10.15 -14.76
N LYS A 230 19.05 10.72 -13.58
CA LYS A 230 19.07 9.97 -12.32
C LYS A 230 17.64 9.75 -11.84
N ARG A 231 17.29 8.49 -11.59
CA ARG A 231 15.98 8.09 -11.09
C ARG A 231 16.09 7.54 -9.68
N ILE A 232 15.14 7.88 -8.82
CA ILE A 232 15.12 7.37 -7.45
C ILE A 232 14.53 5.95 -7.47
N VAL A 233 15.26 5.01 -6.85
CA VAL A 233 14.92 3.59 -6.83
C VAL A 233 14.67 3.06 -5.41
N GLY A 234 15.07 3.80 -4.38
CA GLY A 234 14.80 3.40 -3.00
C GLY A 234 15.04 4.54 -2.01
N VAL A 235 14.23 4.56 -0.96
CA VAL A 235 14.32 5.51 0.14
C VAL A 235 14.29 4.77 1.46
N LEU A 236 15.39 4.87 2.18
CA LEU A 236 15.59 4.24 3.48
C LEU A 236 15.75 5.31 4.55
N VAL A 237 15.05 5.13 5.67
CA VAL A 237 15.11 6.06 6.79
C VAL A 237 15.38 5.29 8.08
N TRP A 238 16.36 5.76 8.84
CA TRP A 238 16.61 5.33 10.21
C TRP A 238 16.33 6.47 11.17
N PRO A 239 15.27 6.37 11.98
CA PRO A 239 14.98 7.37 12.99
C PRO A 239 15.88 7.15 14.21
N ALA A 240 16.36 8.23 14.80
CA ALA A 240 17.16 8.24 16.01
C ALA A 240 16.64 9.28 17.00
N SER A 241 16.80 8.97 18.27
CA SER A 241 16.46 9.84 19.39
C SER A 241 17.76 10.46 19.92
N ARG A 242 17.97 11.76 19.69
CA ARG A 242 19.20 12.46 20.05
C ARG A 242 18.88 13.78 20.76
N VAL A 243 19.34 13.93 21.99
CA VAL A 243 19.34 15.24 22.66
C VAL A 243 20.36 16.14 21.97
N GLN A 244 19.93 17.33 21.58
CA GLN A 244 20.73 18.30 20.84
C GLN A 244 20.83 19.58 21.68
N GLU A 245 22.04 20.09 21.84
CA GLU A 245 22.33 21.36 22.49
C GLU A 245 22.82 22.35 21.43
N ALA A 246 22.29 23.57 21.46
CA ALA A 246 22.77 24.62 20.58
C ALA A 246 24.10 25.14 21.13
N ASP A 247 25.12 25.25 20.28
CA ASP A 247 26.37 25.91 20.62
C ASP A 247 26.14 27.42 20.85
N VAL A 248 27.09 28.09 21.52
CA VAL A 248 27.09 29.53 21.81
C VAL A 248 26.93 30.38 20.53
N SER A 249 27.32 29.82 19.39
CA SER A 249 27.19 30.42 18.05
C SER A 249 25.81 30.23 17.40
N GLY A 250 24.90 29.50 18.04
CA GLY A 250 23.58 29.13 17.50
C GLY A 250 23.61 27.94 16.53
N ASN A 251 24.77 27.35 16.28
CA ASN A 251 24.89 26.13 15.48
C ASN A 251 24.50 24.91 16.33
N VAL A 252 23.57 24.10 15.85
CA VAL A 252 23.11 22.88 16.52
C VAL A 252 23.94 21.72 15.99
N ASP A 253 24.65 21.01 16.88
CA ASP A 253 25.26 19.73 16.52
C ASP A 253 24.21 18.61 16.65
N CYS A 254 24.11 17.74 15.64
CA CYS A 254 23.08 16.70 15.56
C CYS A 254 23.34 15.52 16.51
N GLY A 255 24.32 15.66 17.40
CA GLY A 255 24.74 14.63 18.34
C GLY A 255 25.43 13.46 17.64
N SER A 256 26.42 12.88 18.32
CA SER A 256 26.98 11.58 17.94
C SER A 256 26.01 10.45 18.31
N ASP A 257 26.16 9.25 17.75
CA ASP A 257 25.36 8.05 18.06
C ASP A 257 25.38 7.64 19.55
N SER A 258 26.25 8.26 20.35
CA SER A 258 26.35 8.11 21.81
C SER A 258 25.56 9.17 22.61
N SER A 259 24.81 10.06 21.95
CA SER A 259 23.98 11.06 22.62
C SER A 259 22.90 10.36 23.47
N LYS A 260 22.56 10.96 24.62
CA LYS A 260 21.45 10.47 25.43
C LYS A 260 20.14 10.48 24.60
N PRO A 261 19.28 9.47 24.77
CA PRO A 261 17.98 9.47 24.10
C PRO A 261 17.13 10.64 24.61
N LEU A 262 16.38 11.25 23.69
CA LEU A 262 15.44 12.31 23.96
C LEU A 262 14.16 11.72 24.57
N VAL A 263 13.88 12.10 25.81
CA VAL A 263 12.67 11.72 26.55
C VAL A 263 11.83 12.97 26.74
N LEU A 264 10.57 12.91 26.37
CA LEU A 264 9.63 14.01 26.58
C LEU A 264 9.11 13.96 28.01
N ASP A 265 9.33 15.04 28.77
CA ASP A 265 8.85 15.17 30.14
C ASP A 265 7.35 15.53 30.14
N GLU A 266 6.55 14.82 30.93
CA GLU A 266 5.10 15.08 31.07
C GLU A 266 4.82 16.19 32.12
N THR A 267 5.86 16.71 32.77
CA THR A 267 5.74 17.75 33.81
C THR A 267 6.23 19.12 33.37
N LYS A 268 7.10 19.19 32.35
CA LYS A 268 7.75 20.41 31.87
C LYS A 268 7.77 20.46 30.36
N ASP A 269 7.78 21.68 29.83
CA ASP A 269 7.90 21.91 28.40
C ASP A 269 9.31 21.51 27.94
N THR A 270 9.38 20.83 26.81
CA THR A 270 10.63 20.28 26.27
C THR A 270 10.93 20.92 24.91
N ASP A 271 12.05 21.64 24.84
CA ASP A 271 12.56 22.17 23.57
C ASP A 271 13.29 21.08 22.79
N ILE A 272 12.92 20.93 21.53
CA ILE A 272 13.49 19.93 20.62
C ILE A 272 13.92 20.56 19.30
N TYR A 273 14.96 19.97 18.73
CA TYR A 273 15.41 20.28 17.38
C TYR A 273 15.19 19.06 16.49
N TYR A 274 14.52 19.27 15.36
CA TYR A 274 14.42 18.28 14.31
C TYR A 274 15.59 18.42 13.37
N THR A 275 16.30 17.32 13.15
CA THR A 275 17.48 17.31 12.29
C THR A 275 17.48 16.10 11.39
N TYR A 276 18.20 16.19 10.28
CA TYR A 276 18.31 15.10 9.32
C TYR A 276 19.71 15.01 8.74
N THR A 277 20.04 13.83 8.24
CA THR A 277 21.26 13.58 7.47
C THR A 277 20.82 12.88 6.20
N VAL A 278 21.19 13.42 5.04
CA VAL A 278 20.88 12.79 3.75
C VAL A 278 22.14 12.25 3.10
N ARG A 279 22.05 11.01 2.62
CA ARG A 279 23.11 10.34 1.85
C ARG A 279 22.53 9.82 0.55
N TRP A 280 23.25 10.05 -0.53
CA TRP A 280 22.93 9.52 -1.85
C TRP A 280 23.87 8.38 -2.17
N THR A 281 23.32 7.25 -2.62
CA THR A 281 24.12 6.10 -3.07
C THR A 281 23.55 5.58 -4.37
N GLU A 282 24.43 5.34 -5.34
CA GLU A 282 24.04 4.76 -6.61
C GLU A 282 23.82 3.24 -6.47
N ASP A 283 22.70 2.75 -7.01
CA ASP A 283 22.40 1.33 -7.16
C ASP A 283 22.25 0.97 -8.65
N PRO A 284 23.26 0.33 -9.27
CA PRO A 284 23.20 -0.05 -10.67
C PRO A 284 22.36 -1.31 -10.91
N ALA A 285 21.99 -2.08 -9.87
CA ALA A 285 21.27 -3.35 -10.02
C ALA A 285 19.75 -3.15 -10.13
N THR A 286 19.21 -2.14 -9.46
CA THR A 286 17.77 -1.84 -9.48
C THR A 286 17.45 -0.83 -10.57
N THR A 287 16.54 -1.19 -11.47
CA THR A 287 16.04 -0.29 -12.51
C THR A 287 14.75 0.37 -12.04
N TRP A 288 14.33 1.47 -12.67
CA TRP A 288 13.08 2.14 -12.31
C TRP A 288 11.86 1.20 -12.36
N ALA A 289 11.81 0.27 -13.33
CA ALA A 289 10.69 -0.66 -13.45
C ALA A 289 10.59 -1.65 -12.28
N THR A 290 11.72 -2.07 -11.71
CA THR A 290 11.78 -3.07 -10.63
C THR A 290 11.97 -2.44 -9.24
N ARG A 291 11.90 -1.10 -9.14
CA ARG A 291 12.17 -0.37 -7.88
C ARG A 291 11.24 -0.74 -6.73
N TRP A 292 10.03 -1.20 -7.05
CA TRP A 292 9.04 -1.63 -6.06
C TRP A 292 9.25 -3.03 -5.51
N ASP A 293 10.10 -3.86 -6.13
CA ASP A 293 10.27 -5.27 -5.74
C ASP A 293 10.72 -5.39 -4.29
N ASN A 294 11.66 -4.53 -3.85
CA ASN A 294 12.17 -4.53 -2.49
C ASN A 294 11.12 -4.15 -1.42
N TYR A 295 10.05 -3.45 -1.83
CA TYR A 295 8.96 -2.98 -0.95
C TYR A 295 7.77 -3.95 -0.92
N LEU A 296 7.56 -4.73 -1.99
CA LEU A 296 6.38 -5.57 -2.19
C LEU A 296 6.57 -7.04 -1.82
N HIS A 297 7.64 -7.40 -1.12
CA HIS A 297 7.81 -8.78 -0.68
C HIS A 297 6.76 -9.16 0.37
N GLY A 298 5.73 -9.88 -0.09
CA GLY A 298 4.72 -10.49 0.78
C GLY A 298 5.37 -11.50 1.72
N PHE A 299 4.92 -11.47 2.98
CA PHE A 299 5.31 -12.44 4.01
C PHE A 299 5.16 -13.87 3.47
N ASP A 300 6.24 -14.65 3.52
CA ASP A 300 6.35 -16.07 3.11
C ASP A 300 5.28 -16.55 2.09
N PRO A 301 5.56 -16.55 0.77
CA PRO A 301 4.65 -17.06 -0.27
C PRO A 301 4.14 -18.48 0.01
N ARG A 302 4.89 -19.23 0.83
CA ARG A 302 4.60 -20.59 1.28
C ARG A 302 3.28 -20.73 2.05
N ILE A 303 2.80 -19.69 2.73
CA ILE A 303 1.52 -19.76 3.47
C ILE A 303 0.34 -19.46 2.53
N HIS A 304 0.50 -18.54 1.59
CA HIS A 304 -0.57 -18.13 0.67
C HIS A 304 -0.95 -19.20 -0.36
N TRP A 305 0.01 -19.91 -0.95
CA TRP A 305 -0.32 -20.95 -1.94
C TRP A 305 -1.06 -22.15 -1.31
N PHE A 306 -0.78 -22.46 -0.03
CA PHE A 306 -1.51 -23.52 0.69
C PHE A 306 -3.00 -23.17 0.84
N SER A 307 -3.32 -21.91 1.17
CA SER A 307 -4.71 -21.44 1.22
C SER A 307 -5.37 -21.49 -0.16
N LEU A 308 -4.64 -21.14 -1.22
CA LEU A 308 -5.16 -21.17 -2.59
C LEU A 308 -5.51 -22.61 -3.02
N VAL A 309 -4.61 -23.56 -2.77
CA VAL A 309 -4.86 -24.98 -3.07
C VAL A 309 -6.06 -25.51 -2.28
N ASN A 310 -6.16 -25.17 -0.99
CA ASN A 310 -7.29 -25.58 -0.16
C ASN A 310 -8.63 -25.05 -0.72
N SER A 311 -8.70 -23.77 -1.08
CA SER A 311 -9.90 -23.17 -1.67
C SER A 311 -10.25 -23.80 -3.02
N VAL A 312 -9.26 -24.09 -3.88
CA VAL A 312 -9.49 -24.74 -5.18
C VAL A 312 -10.05 -26.16 -5.01
N ILE A 313 -9.51 -26.94 -4.07
CA ILE A 313 -9.99 -28.31 -3.80
C ILE A 313 -11.45 -28.28 -3.33
N ILE A 314 -11.80 -27.36 -2.41
CA ILE A 314 -13.17 -27.22 -1.90
C ILE A 314 -14.14 -26.87 -3.04
N VAL A 315 -13.78 -25.92 -3.91
CA VAL A 315 -14.61 -25.52 -5.05
C VAL A 315 -14.78 -26.67 -6.04
N LEU A 316 -13.71 -27.39 -6.39
CA LEU A 316 -13.79 -28.55 -7.29
C LEU A 316 -14.66 -29.69 -6.72
N PHE A 317 -14.57 -29.94 -5.42
CA PHE A 317 -15.37 -30.97 -4.76
C PHE A 317 -16.86 -30.58 -4.70
N LEU A 318 -17.17 -29.33 -4.32
CA LEU A 318 -18.55 -28.84 -4.27
C LEU A 318 -19.19 -28.80 -5.67
N THR A 319 -18.46 -28.29 -6.67
CA THR A 319 -18.93 -28.27 -8.06
C THR A 319 -19.12 -29.69 -8.60
N GLY A 320 -18.20 -30.61 -8.32
CA GLY A 320 -18.31 -32.02 -8.69
C GLY A 320 -19.49 -32.73 -8.03
N MET A 321 -19.74 -32.49 -6.73
CA MET A 321 -20.89 -33.04 -6.02
C MET A 321 -22.21 -32.53 -6.60
N VAL A 322 -22.33 -31.23 -6.83
CA VAL A 322 -23.52 -30.62 -7.46
C VAL A 322 -23.72 -31.16 -8.87
N ALA A 323 -22.64 -31.27 -9.66
CA ALA A 323 -22.68 -31.85 -11.00
C ALA A 323 -23.10 -33.32 -10.98
N MET A 324 -22.61 -34.14 -10.03
CA MET A 324 -23.03 -35.54 -9.88
C MET A 324 -24.51 -35.65 -9.53
N ILE A 325 -25.01 -34.81 -8.61
CA ILE A 325 -26.43 -34.77 -8.24
C ILE A 325 -27.27 -34.39 -9.47
N LEU A 326 -26.87 -33.33 -10.18
CA LEU A 326 -27.55 -32.88 -11.40
C LEU A 326 -27.53 -33.95 -12.50
N LEU A 327 -26.38 -34.55 -12.80
CA LEU A 327 -26.25 -35.59 -13.82
C LEU A 327 -27.03 -36.85 -13.44
N ARG A 328 -27.04 -37.23 -12.16
CA ARG A 328 -27.83 -38.37 -11.68
C ARG A 328 -29.32 -38.10 -11.76
N ALA A 329 -29.77 -36.91 -11.40
CA ALA A 329 -31.16 -36.48 -11.56
C ALA A 329 -31.55 -36.46 -13.05
N LEU A 330 -30.74 -35.82 -13.89
CA LEU A 330 -30.94 -35.74 -15.34
C LEU A 330 -30.99 -37.12 -15.99
N HIS A 331 -30.05 -38.01 -15.66
CA HIS A 331 -30.02 -39.36 -16.23
C HIS A 331 -31.23 -40.19 -15.79
N LYS A 332 -31.62 -40.09 -14.51
CA LYS A 332 -32.84 -40.72 -13.99
C LYS A 332 -34.07 -40.20 -14.71
N ASP A 333 -34.21 -38.89 -14.87
CA ASP A 333 -35.36 -38.28 -15.52
C ASP A 333 -35.41 -38.66 -17.01
N ILE A 334 -34.30 -38.56 -17.75
CA ILE A 334 -34.23 -39.00 -19.17
C ILE A 334 -34.58 -40.49 -19.30
N SER A 335 -34.03 -41.36 -18.44
CA SER A 335 -34.32 -42.79 -18.50
C SER A 335 -35.80 -43.11 -18.24
N ARG A 336 -36.43 -42.37 -17.32
CA ARG A 336 -37.85 -42.49 -17.01
C ARG A 336 -38.71 -42.03 -18.19
N TYR A 337 -38.35 -40.91 -18.83
CA TYR A 337 -39.06 -40.43 -20.02
C TYR A 337 -38.95 -41.42 -21.19
N ASN A 338 -37.76 -41.98 -21.46
CA ASN A 338 -37.56 -42.96 -22.53
C ASN A 338 -38.32 -44.27 -22.31
N GLN A 339 -38.64 -44.63 -21.05
CA GLN A 339 -39.47 -45.80 -20.74
C GLN A 339 -40.96 -45.51 -20.93
N ILE A 340 -41.40 -44.27 -20.72
CA ILE A 340 -42.79 -43.85 -20.86
C ILE A 340 -43.16 -43.65 -22.35
N ASP A 341 -42.25 -43.15 -23.19
CA ASP A 341 -42.44 -43.04 -24.65
C ASP A 341 -42.68 -44.42 -25.34
N ALA A 342 -42.32 -45.54 -24.69
CA ALA A 342 -42.57 -46.89 -25.20
C ALA A 342 -43.98 -47.45 -24.85
N GLN A 343 -44.78 -46.71 -24.09
CA GLN A 343 -46.19 -47.01 -23.79
C GLN A 343 -47.04 -45.83 -24.30
N GLU A 344 -47.59 -45.97 -25.51
CA GLU A 344 -48.39 -44.94 -26.18
C GLU A 344 -49.58 -44.42 -25.34
N ASP A 345 -49.84 -43.11 -25.52
CA ASP A 345 -51.17 -42.43 -25.54
C ASP A 345 -51.60 -41.37 -24.50
N VAL A 346 -50.79 -40.85 -23.55
CA VAL A 346 -51.30 -39.77 -22.65
C VAL A 346 -50.35 -38.62 -22.30
N GLN A 347 -49.17 -38.45 -22.93
CA GLN A 347 -48.15 -37.57 -22.33
C GLN A 347 -47.46 -36.55 -23.25
N GLU A 348 -48.18 -35.92 -24.16
CA GLU A 348 -47.71 -34.67 -24.82
C GLU A 348 -47.74 -33.43 -23.88
N ASP A 349 -48.41 -33.53 -22.71
CA ASP A 349 -48.69 -32.37 -21.82
C ASP A 349 -47.80 -32.23 -20.57
N SER A 350 -46.71 -32.99 -20.41
CA SER A 350 -45.81 -32.81 -19.25
C SER A 350 -44.37 -33.24 -19.46
N GLY A 351 -43.45 -32.27 -19.46
CA GLY A 351 -42.02 -32.52 -19.40
C GLY A 351 -41.15 -31.30 -19.74
N TRP A 352 -39.84 -31.43 -19.59
CA TRP A 352 -38.85 -30.41 -19.98
C TRP A 352 -38.98 -29.99 -21.46
N LYS A 353 -39.59 -30.83 -22.31
CA LYS A 353 -39.95 -30.49 -23.69
C LYS A 353 -40.94 -29.32 -23.75
N LEU A 354 -41.89 -29.16 -22.82
CA LEU A 354 -42.79 -27.99 -22.78
C LEU A 354 -42.13 -26.74 -22.19
N VAL A 355 -41.05 -26.92 -21.43
CA VAL A 355 -40.28 -25.80 -20.85
C VAL A 355 -39.71 -24.90 -21.94
N HIS A 356 -39.42 -25.40 -23.14
CA HIS A 356 -39.02 -24.53 -24.26
C HIS A 356 -40.11 -23.48 -24.62
N GLY A 357 -41.39 -23.78 -24.36
CA GLY A 357 -42.52 -22.88 -24.55
C GLY A 357 -42.73 -21.91 -23.38
N ASP A 358 -42.40 -22.32 -22.15
CA ASP A 358 -42.51 -21.48 -20.95
C ASP A 358 -41.25 -20.62 -20.67
N VAL A 359 -40.09 -20.95 -21.25
CA VAL A 359 -38.85 -20.14 -21.16
C VAL A 359 -39.02 -18.73 -21.70
N PHE A 360 -39.96 -18.52 -22.62
CA PHE A 360 -40.28 -17.21 -23.19
C PHE A 360 -41.42 -16.49 -22.46
N ARG A 361 -41.98 -17.06 -21.39
CA ARG A 361 -43.01 -16.36 -20.61
C ARG A 361 -42.36 -15.16 -19.90
N PRO A 362 -42.90 -13.94 -20.06
CA PRO A 362 -42.34 -12.79 -19.37
C PRO A 362 -42.45 -13.00 -17.85
N PRO A 363 -41.37 -12.73 -17.10
CA PRO A 363 -41.38 -12.83 -15.65
C PRO A 363 -42.31 -11.76 -15.05
N ALA A 364 -42.75 -11.95 -13.80
CA ALA A 364 -43.65 -11.00 -13.13
C ALA A 364 -43.09 -9.57 -13.06
N ASN A 365 -41.76 -9.43 -12.95
CA ASN A 365 -41.05 -8.15 -12.87
C ASN A 365 -39.92 -8.09 -13.92
N PRO A 366 -40.22 -7.90 -15.22
CA PRO A 366 -39.22 -7.94 -16.27
C PRO A 366 -38.26 -6.74 -16.21
N MET A 367 -38.71 -5.61 -15.67
CA MET A 367 -37.88 -4.40 -15.52
C MET A 367 -36.75 -4.61 -14.50
N LEU A 368 -37.07 -5.06 -13.28
CA LEU A 368 -36.06 -5.29 -12.24
C LEU A 368 -35.05 -6.37 -12.64
N LEU A 369 -35.52 -7.46 -13.26
CA LEU A 369 -34.64 -8.52 -13.74
C LEU A 369 -33.68 -8.01 -14.82
N SER A 370 -34.17 -7.16 -15.72
CA SER A 370 -33.38 -6.56 -16.79
C SER A 370 -32.26 -5.66 -16.26
N VAL A 371 -32.60 -4.80 -15.28
CA VAL A 371 -31.62 -3.93 -14.61
C VAL A 371 -30.58 -4.74 -13.84
N MET A 372 -30.99 -5.78 -13.09
CA MET A 372 -30.06 -6.64 -12.36
C MET A 372 -29.08 -7.38 -13.29
N ALA A 373 -29.56 -7.90 -14.41
CA ALA A 373 -28.69 -8.58 -15.37
C ALA A 373 -27.77 -7.61 -16.12
N GLY A 374 -28.24 -6.41 -16.46
CA GLY A 374 -27.41 -5.34 -17.03
C GLY A 374 -26.27 -4.96 -16.08
N THR A 375 -26.59 -4.72 -14.81
CA THR A 375 -25.62 -4.42 -13.76
C THR A 375 -24.64 -5.58 -13.56
N GLY A 376 -25.12 -6.82 -13.57
CA GLY A 376 -24.29 -8.02 -13.50
C GLY A 376 -23.30 -8.13 -14.66
N ALA A 377 -23.75 -7.86 -15.89
CA ALA A 377 -22.90 -7.86 -17.08
C ALA A 377 -21.84 -6.75 -17.04
N GLN A 378 -22.21 -5.55 -16.58
CA GLN A 378 -21.27 -4.44 -16.36
C GLN A 378 -20.15 -4.82 -15.40
N LEU A 379 -20.51 -5.32 -14.21
CA LEU A 379 -19.54 -5.73 -13.19
C LEU A 379 -18.65 -6.87 -13.66
N PHE A 380 -19.21 -7.83 -14.41
CA PHE A 380 -18.45 -8.92 -14.99
C PHE A 380 -17.40 -8.43 -16.01
N CYS A 381 -17.81 -7.62 -16.99
CA CYS A 381 -16.89 -7.04 -17.97
C CYS A 381 -15.80 -6.17 -17.30
N MET A 382 -16.21 -5.34 -16.35
CA MET A 382 -15.30 -4.51 -15.55
C MET A 382 -14.27 -5.38 -14.82
N ALA A 383 -14.70 -6.45 -14.14
CA ALA A 383 -13.82 -7.35 -13.40
C ALA A 383 -12.84 -8.08 -14.33
N VAL A 384 -13.31 -8.61 -15.47
CA VAL A 384 -12.47 -9.31 -16.44
C VAL A 384 -11.39 -8.39 -17.01
N VAL A 385 -11.77 -7.18 -17.44
CA VAL A 385 -10.79 -6.23 -18.01
C VAL A 385 -9.81 -5.73 -16.94
N THR A 386 -10.27 -5.43 -15.73
CA THR A 386 -9.38 -5.08 -14.62
C THR A 386 -8.38 -6.19 -14.33
N LEU A 387 -8.82 -7.46 -14.34
CA LEU A 387 -7.95 -8.61 -14.13
C LEU A 387 -6.90 -8.75 -15.23
N VAL A 388 -7.28 -8.59 -16.50
CA VAL A 388 -6.33 -8.64 -17.63
C VAL A 388 -5.27 -7.55 -17.49
N PHE A 389 -5.65 -6.31 -17.20
CA PHE A 389 -4.71 -5.21 -16.99
C PHE A 389 -3.81 -5.41 -15.76
N ALA A 390 -4.32 -6.06 -14.72
CA ALA A 390 -3.53 -6.44 -13.55
C ALA A 390 -2.50 -7.53 -13.86
N VAL A 391 -2.89 -8.57 -14.62
CA VAL A 391 -1.98 -9.66 -15.03
C VAL A 391 -0.89 -9.17 -15.99
N LEU A 392 -1.21 -8.21 -16.86
CA LEU A 392 -0.23 -7.55 -17.74
C LEU A 392 0.72 -6.60 -16.98
N GLY A 393 0.47 -6.33 -15.69
CA GLY A 393 1.31 -5.47 -14.86
C GLY A 393 1.08 -3.97 -15.04
N PHE A 394 0.07 -3.56 -15.81
CA PHE A 394 -0.29 -2.14 -15.96
C PHE A 394 -0.96 -1.57 -14.71
N LEU A 395 -1.64 -2.42 -13.93
CA LEU A 395 -2.24 -2.07 -12.65
C LEU A 395 -1.45 -2.72 -11.53
N SER A 396 -0.30 -2.14 -11.19
CA SER A 396 0.42 -2.60 -10.01
C SER A 396 -0.22 -2.00 -8.74
N PRO A 397 -0.48 -2.80 -7.69
CA PRO A 397 -0.83 -2.30 -6.36
C PRO A 397 0.20 -1.31 -5.79
N SER A 398 1.41 -1.29 -6.36
CA SER A 398 2.47 -0.31 -6.06
C SER A 398 2.02 1.15 -6.20
N ASN A 399 1.18 1.46 -7.19
CA ASN A 399 0.75 2.84 -7.41
C ASN A 399 -0.52 3.14 -6.60
N ARG A 400 -0.42 4.06 -5.65
CA ARG A 400 -1.47 4.34 -4.68
C ARG A 400 -2.69 4.96 -5.36
N GLY A 401 -3.85 4.37 -5.11
CA GLY A 401 -5.11 4.84 -5.67
C GLY A 401 -5.34 4.53 -7.16
N MET A 402 -4.31 4.12 -7.92
CA MET A 402 -4.43 3.80 -9.35
C MET A 402 -5.50 2.74 -9.61
N LEU A 403 -5.46 1.63 -8.86
CA LEU A 403 -6.43 0.55 -9.01
C LEU A 403 -7.86 1.06 -8.85
N ALA A 404 -8.15 1.87 -7.82
CA ALA A 404 -9.48 2.44 -7.63
C ALA A 404 -9.84 3.44 -8.72
N THR A 405 -8.91 4.30 -9.17
CA THR A 405 -9.20 5.22 -10.28
C THR A 405 -9.57 4.47 -11.55
N VAL A 406 -8.83 3.41 -11.88
CA VAL A 406 -9.10 2.60 -13.07
C VAL A 406 -10.38 1.80 -12.92
N MET A 407 -10.69 1.29 -11.72
CA MET A 407 -11.99 0.67 -11.46
C MET A 407 -13.15 1.65 -11.66
N ILE A 408 -13.04 2.89 -11.21
CA ILE A 408 -14.07 3.93 -11.43
C ILE A 408 -14.18 4.25 -12.92
N LEU A 409 -13.07 4.42 -13.62
CA LEU A 409 -13.06 4.68 -15.06
C LEU A 409 -13.70 3.53 -15.84
N PHE A 410 -13.33 2.28 -15.54
CA PHE A 410 -13.94 1.11 -16.17
C PHE A 410 -15.41 0.96 -15.80
N TYR A 411 -15.82 1.29 -14.57
CA TYR A 411 -17.22 1.30 -14.19
C TYR A 411 -18.03 2.25 -15.08
N LEU A 412 -17.52 3.46 -15.34
CA LEU A 412 -18.15 4.44 -16.23
C LEU A 412 -18.16 3.99 -17.69
N VAL A 413 -17.06 3.42 -18.18
CA VAL A 413 -16.97 2.93 -19.57
C VAL A 413 -17.91 1.74 -19.79
N PHE A 414 -17.94 0.76 -18.90
CA PHE A 414 -18.79 -0.42 -19.05
C PHE A 414 -20.28 -0.16 -18.75
N ALA A 415 -20.66 1.06 -18.36
CA ALA A 415 -22.06 1.44 -18.23
C ALA A 415 -22.86 1.25 -19.54
N TYR A 416 -22.22 1.38 -20.72
CA TYR A 416 -22.89 1.09 -21.99
C TYR A 416 -23.27 -0.40 -22.13
N VAL A 417 -22.47 -1.32 -21.56
CA VAL A 417 -22.75 -2.76 -21.61
C VAL A 417 -23.97 -3.07 -20.74
N ALA A 418 -24.06 -2.42 -19.58
CA ALA A 418 -25.23 -2.49 -18.71
C ALA A 418 -26.49 -2.13 -19.51
N GLY A 419 -26.51 -0.91 -20.07
CA GLY A 419 -27.62 -0.39 -20.86
C GLY A 419 -28.03 -1.27 -22.03
N TYR A 420 -27.05 -1.82 -22.75
CA TYR A 420 -27.31 -2.71 -23.87
C TYR A 420 -27.96 -4.03 -23.43
N VAL A 421 -27.40 -4.70 -22.41
CA VAL A 421 -27.89 -6.00 -21.93
C VAL A 421 -29.27 -5.85 -21.28
N SER A 422 -29.45 -4.81 -20.46
CA SER A 422 -30.71 -4.48 -19.82
C SER A 422 -31.81 -4.19 -20.85
N ALA A 423 -31.55 -3.30 -21.81
CA ALA A 423 -32.54 -2.96 -22.84
C ALA A 423 -32.90 -4.15 -23.73
N GLN A 424 -31.91 -4.97 -24.11
CA GLN A 424 -32.16 -6.15 -24.94
C GLN A 424 -32.98 -7.20 -24.20
N MET A 425 -32.67 -7.46 -22.92
CA MET A 425 -33.42 -8.42 -22.13
C MET A 425 -34.84 -7.93 -21.82
N TYR A 426 -35.01 -6.62 -21.56
CA TYR A 426 -36.34 -6.01 -21.36
C TYR A 426 -37.20 -6.11 -22.62
N LYS A 427 -36.60 -5.87 -23.80
CA LYS A 427 -37.28 -6.02 -25.09
C LYS A 427 -37.64 -7.47 -25.39
N MET A 428 -36.78 -8.42 -25.02
CA MET A 428 -37.04 -9.86 -25.19
C MET A 428 -38.26 -10.32 -24.38
N PHE A 429 -38.53 -9.70 -23.23
CA PHE A 429 -39.73 -9.96 -22.42
C PHE A 429 -40.97 -9.13 -22.82
N GLY A 430 -40.95 -8.44 -23.96
CA GLY A 430 -42.09 -7.66 -24.45
C GLY A 430 -42.34 -6.35 -23.70
N GLY A 431 -41.32 -5.80 -23.02
CA GLY A 431 -41.44 -4.53 -22.32
C GLY A 431 -41.49 -3.33 -23.26
N GLU A 432 -42.52 -2.48 -23.14
CA GLU A 432 -42.69 -1.29 -23.99
C GLU A 432 -42.01 -0.03 -23.42
N ALA A 433 -41.83 0.03 -22.09
CA ALA A 433 -41.34 1.21 -21.39
C ALA A 433 -39.81 1.31 -21.34
N TRP A 434 -39.14 1.18 -22.49
CA TRP A 434 -37.67 1.17 -22.58
C TRP A 434 -36.99 2.41 -21.98
N LYS A 435 -37.65 3.58 -22.07
CA LYS A 435 -37.15 4.82 -21.47
C LYS A 435 -37.03 4.72 -19.94
N LYS A 436 -38.02 4.11 -19.27
CA LYS A 436 -37.98 3.91 -17.82
C LYS A 436 -36.90 2.91 -17.42
N ASN A 437 -36.70 1.87 -18.23
CA ASN A 437 -35.65 0.88 -18.00
C ASN A 437 -34.25 1.51 -18.04
N VAL A 438 -33.99 2.38 -19.02
CA VAL A 438 -32.71 3.10 -19.13
C VAL A 438 -32.51 4.09 -17.97
N ILE A 439 -33.57 4.78 -17.53
CA ILE A 439 -33.49 5.73 -16.41
C ILE A 439 -33.20 5.02 -15.08
N MET A 440 -33.84 3.87 -14.82
CA MET A 440 -33.61 3.10 -13.58
C MET A 440 -32.22 2.49 -13.48
N GLU A 441 -31.50 2.40 -14.59
CA GLU A 441 -30.13 1.88 -14.63
C GLU A 441 -29.08 2.96 -14.38
N GLN A 442 -29.43 4.24 -14.54
CA GLN A 442 -28.53 5.33 -14.20
C GLN A 442 -28.54 5.56 -12.69
N PRO A 443 -27.37 5.81 -12.07
CA PRO A 443 -27.33 6.26 -10.69
C PRO A 443 -28.15 7.55 -10.57
N GLU A 444 -29.08 7.60 -9.61
CA GLU A 444 -30.18 8.57 -9.45
C GLU A 444 -29.81 10.07 -9.41
N GLY A 445 -28.56 10.46 -9.73
CA GLY A 445 -28.07 11.83 -9.68
C GLY A 445 -28.13 12.65 -10.97
N PHE A 446 -28.57 12.09 -12.10
CA PHE A 446 -28.49 12.79 -13.41
C PHE A 446 -29.82 13.09 -14.11
N VAL A 447 -30.96 12.77 -13.48
CA VAL A 447 -32.28 13.07 -14.05
C VAL A 447 -33.10 13.84 -13.03
N GLN A 448 -32.79 15.13 -12.85
CA GLN A 448 -33.80 16.08 -12.37
C GLN A 448 -34.57 16.60 -13.58
N ASP A 449 -35.85 16.22 -13.62
CA ASP A 449 -37.00 16.86 -14.26
C ASP A 449 -36.71 17.91 -15.33
N GLU A 450 -36.76 17.49 -16.60
CA GLU A 450 -37.36 18.31 -17.65
C GLU A 450 -38.77 17.77 -17.95
N THR A 451 -39.75 18.18 -17.14
CA THR A 451 -41.13 18.40 -17.56
C THR A 451 -41.77 19.51 -16.75
#